data_AF-A0AAC9QP19-F1
#
_entry.id   AF-A0AAC9QP19-F1
#
_cell.length_a   1.000
_cell.length_b   1.000
_cell.length_c   1.000
_cell.angle_alpha   90.00
_cell.angle_beta   90.00
_cell.angle_gamma   90.00
#
_symmetry.space_group_name_H-M   'P 1'
#
loop_
_entity.id
_entity.type
_entity.pdbx_description
1 polymer ?
#
loop_
_entity_poly.entity_id
_entity_poly.type
_entity_poly.pdbx_seq_one_letter_code
_entity_poly.pdbx_strand_id
1 'polypeptide(L)'
;MFQKGHIVGFNRYRSHDIIDIKECTVTRSDILSKLDDIRMICALLRNNAKRFHVTVIAVENGFDVALIGCVVLDEFDCQKMINAALSCEITRLSVEGEVLVEQEKPVIYFGDVCVKFPIGCFLQATFEAETIMGDIILTHLKKQKMLLIYLQE
;
A
#
# COMPACT_ATOMS: atom_id res chain seq x y z
N MET A 1 -0.94 -17.53 -24.60
CA MET A 1 -1.43 -16.24 -25.13
C MET A 1 -1.62 -15.30 -23.95
N PHE A 2 -0.63 -14.45 -23.65
CA PHE A 2 -0.75 -13.50 -22.55
C PHE A 2 -1.73 -12.40 -22.97
N GLN A 3 -2.85 -12.26 -22.27
CA GLN A 3 -3.67 -11.05 -22.36
C GLN A 3 -2.74 -9.85 -22.15
N LYS A 4 -2.96 -8.76 -22.90
CA LYS A 4 -2.31 -7.47 -22.63
C LYS A 4 -2.65 -7.08 -21.18
N GLY A 5 -1.76 -7.39 -20.24
CA GLY A 5 -1.94 -7.09 -18.83
C GLY A 5 -2.02 -5.60 -18.59
N HIS A 6 -2.60 -5.20 -17.46
CA HIS A 6 -2.58 -3.80 -17.06
C HIS A 6 -1.13 -3.33 -16.86
N ILE A 7 -0.84 -2.13 -17.35
CA ILE A 7 0.45 -1.49 -17.13
C ILE A 7 0.41 -0.89 -15.72
N VAL A 8 1.31 -1.36 -14.85
CA VAL A 8 1.52 -0.77 -13.52
C VAL A 8 2.74 0.13 -13.60
N GLY A 9 2.62 1.37 -13.14
CA GLY A 9 3.71 2.31 -13.18
C GLY A 9 3.30 3.72 -12.82
N PHE A 10 4.14 4.69 -13.18
CA PHE A 10 3.94 6.09 -12.84
C PHE A 10 3.52 6.91 -14.05
N ASN A 11 2.88 8.05 -13.76
CA ASN A 11 2.65 9.07 -14.78
C ASN A 11 3.99 9.59 -15.32
N ARG A 12 4.12 9.65 -16.65
CA ARG A 12 5.16 10.43 -17.32
C ARG A 12 5.09 11.88 -16.84
N TYR A 13 6.24 12.54 -16.76
CA TYR A 13 6.33 13.94 -16.34
C TYR A 13 5.31 14.82 -17.08
N ARG A 14 4.40 15.45 -16.32
CA ARG A 14 3.30 16.31 -16.83
C ARG A 14 2.38 15.63 -17.86
N SER A 15 2.21 14.31 -17.79
CA SER A 15 1.27 13.57 -18.63
C SER A 15 0.48 12.55 -17.80
N HIS A 16 -0.63 12.08 -18.36
CA HIS A 16 -1.40 10.94 -17.83
C HIS A 16 -0.98 9.60 -18.46
N ASP A 17 0.06 9.60 -19.30
CA ASP A 17 0.61 8.38 -19.88
C ASP A 17 1.37 7.62 -18.80
N ILE A 18 1.00 6.36 -18.59
CA ILE A 18 1.67 5.49 -17.63
C ILE A 18 2.95 4.92 -18.26
N ILE A 19 4.07 5.14 -17.59
CA ILE A 19 5.34 4.48 -17.88
C ILE A 19 5.40 3.21 -17.05
N ASP A 20 5.47 2.06 -17.72
CA ASP A 20 5.69 0.76 -17.09
C ASP A 20 6.95 0.79 -16.23
N ILE A 21 6.79 0.60 -14.93
CA ILE A 21 7.90 0.64 -13.96
C ILE A 21 8.63 -0.69 -14.01
N LYS A 22 9.94 -0.70 -14.29
CA LYS A 22 10.75 -1.94 -14.20
C LYS A 22 11.64 -1.95 -12.97
N GLU A 23 12.04 -0.78 -12.55
CA GLU A 23 12.89 -0.51 -11.40
C GLU A 23 12.57 0.89 -10.88
N CYS A 24 12.85 1.13 -9.60
CA CYS A 24 12.74 2.46 -9.00
C CYS A 24 13.65 2.59 -7.79
N THR A 25 14.80 3.24 -7.96
CA THR A 25 15.87 3.31 -6.95
C THR A 25 15.44 4.00 -5.65
N VAL A 26 14.41 4.84 -5.70
CA VAL A 26 13.88 5.53 -4.50
C VAL A 26 12.84 4.70 -3.73
N THR A 27 12.41 3.56 -4.28
CA THR A 27 11.47 2.64 -3.63
C THR A 27 12.22 1.52 -2.94
N ARG A 28 11.72 1.06 -1.79
CA ARG A 28 12.29 -0.10 -1.09
C ARG A 28 12.27 -1.34 -1.99
N SER A 29 13.34 -2.14 -1.92
CA SER A 29 13.52 -3.33 -2.75
C SER A 29 12.48 -4.43 -2.46
N ASP A 30 11.94 -4.47 -1.24
CA ASP A 30 10.90 -5.41 -0.84
C ASP A 30 9.53 -5.09 -1.46
N ILE A 31 9.18 -3.82 -1.65
CA ILE A 31 8.00 -3.41 -2.41
C ILE A 31 8.21 -3.75 -3.90
N LEU A 32 9.41 -3.49 -4.43
CA LEU A 32 9.72 -3.79 -5.83
C LEU A 32 9.71 -5.29 -6.13
N SER A 33 10.09 -6.14 -5.17
CA SER A 33 10.03 -7.60 -5.36
C SER A 33 8.60 -8.13 -5.53
N LYS A 34 7.60 -7.39 -5.07
CA LYS A 34 6.16 -7.69 -5.23
C LYS A 34 5.55 -7.09 -6.50
N LEU A 35 6.32 -6.43 -7.37
CA LEU A 35 5.77 -5.73 -8.52
C LEU A 35 5.03 -6.66 -9.50
N ASP A 36 5.55 -7.85 -9.76
CA ASP A 36 4.91 -8.82 -10.64
C ASP A 36 3.65 -9.43 -10.01
N ASP A 37 3.65 -9.64 -8.70
CA ASP A 37 2.49 -10.04 -7.92
C ASP A 37 1.36 -8.99 -8.02
N ILE A 38 1.72 -7.72 -7.86
CA ILE A 38 0.80 -6.58 -8.00
C ILE A 38 0.23 -6.51 -9.42
N ARG A 39 1.07 -6.69 -10.45
CA ARG A 39 0.61 -6.75 -11.85
C ARG A 39 -0.38 -7.89 -12.07
N MET A 40 -0.12 -9.07 -11.49
CA MET A 40 -1.00 -10.22 -11.59
C MET A 40 -2.36 -9.93 -10.94
N ILE A 41 -2.39 -9.34 -9.75
CA ILE A 41 -3.63 -8.96 -9.06
C ILE A 41 -4.39 -7.91 -9.88
N CYS A 42 -3.68 -6.90 -10.39
CA CYS A 42 -4.27 -5.88 -11.26
C CYS A 42 -4.88 -6.50 -12.52
N ALA A 43 -4.21 -7.49 -13.14
CA ALA A 43 -4.69 -8.21 -14.33
C ALA A 43 -6.06 -8.91 -14.14
N LEU A 44 -6.44 -9.22 -12.90
CA LEU A 44 -7.74 -9.81 -12.59
C LEU A 44 -8.88 -8.79 -12.62
N LEU A 45 -8.57 -7.49 -12.52
CA LEU A 45 -9.57 -6.44 -12.60
C LEU A 45 -10.03 -6.21 -14.04
N ARG A 46 -11.33 -6.30 -14.25
CA ARG A 46 -11.99 -5.90 -15.50
C ARG A 46 -12.30 -4.42 -15.50
N ASN A 47 -11.27 -3.58 -15.46
CA ASN A 47 -11.45 -2.13 -15.53
C ASN A 47 -11.32 -1.67 -16.99
N ASN A 48 -12.42 -1.76 -17.74
CA ASN A 48 -12.49 -1.48 -19.18
C ASN A 48 -12.15 -0.01 -19.52
N ALA A 49 -10.86 0.31 -19.56
CA ALA A 49 -10.24 1.58 -19.95
C ALA A 49 -10.11 2.69 -18.88
N LYS A 50 -10.41 2.43 -17.59
CA LYS A 50 -10.15 3.42 -16.54
C LYS A 50 -8.82 3.16 -15.84
N ARG A 51 -8.07 4.25 -15.64
CA ARG A 51 -6.90 4.27 -14.76
C ARG A 51 -7.37 4.11 -13.31
N PHE A 52 -6.57 3.43 -12.52
CA PHE A 52 -6.79 3.27 -11.08
C PHE A 52 -5.44 3.36 -10.37
N HIS A 53 -5.50 3.61 -9.07
CA HIS A 53 -4.36 3.74 -8.19
C HIS A 53 -4.14 2.45 -7.42
N VAL A 54 -2.87 2.11 -7.24
CA VAL A 54 -2.41 1.02 -6.39
C VAL A 54 -1.53 1.62 -5.33
N THR A 55 -1.90 1.44 -4.07
CA THR A 55 -1.09 1.80 -2.91
C THR A 55 -0.55 0.52 -2.31
N VAL A 56 0.76 0.48 -2.08
CA VAL A 56 1.44 -0.66 -1.46
C VAL A 56 2.23 -0.14 -0.29
N ILE A 57 1.97 -0.66 0.89
CA ILE A 57 2.63 -0.28 2.13
C ILE A 57 3.29 -1.53 2.70
N ALA A 58 4.61 -1.46 2.86
CA ALA A 58 5.34 -2.47 3.62
C ALA A 58 5.04 -2.24 5.11
N VAL A 59 4.41 -3.24 5.73
CA VAL A 59 4.05 -3.30 7.15
C VAL A 59 4.89 -4.38 7.84
N GLU A 60 4.89 -4.42 9.17
CA GLU A 60 5.74 -5.33 9.93
C GLU A 60 5.45 -6.80 9.64
N ASN A 61 4.18 -7.12 9.38
CA ASN A 61 3.70 -8.47 9.07
C ASN A 61 3.39 -8.67 7.58
N GLY A 62 4.03 -7.92 6.68
CA GLY A 62 3.98 -8.13 5.23
C GLY A 62 3.61 -6.89 4.42
N PHE A 63 2.59 -7.00 3.57
CA PHE A 63 2.19 -5.92 2.65
C PHE A 63 0.70 -5.63 2.74
N ASP A 64 0.37 -4.35 2.93
CA ASP A 64 -0.97 -3.82 2.80
C ASP A 64 -1.14 -3.20 1.40
N VAL A 65 -2.09 -3.72 0.63
CA VAL A 65 -2.34 -3.30 -0.75
C VAL A 65 -3.76 -2.75 -0.87
N ALA A 66 -3.89 -1.56 -1.44
CA ALA A 66 -5.17 -0.92 -1.70
C ALA A 66 -5.31 -0.52 -3.17
N LEU A 67 -6.45 -0.85 -3.78
CA LEU A 67 -6.80 -0.49 -5.15
C LEU A 67 -7.94 0.54 -5.13
N ILE A 68 -7.76 1.66 -5.81
CA ILE A 68 -8.70 2.81 -5.80
C ILE A 68 -8.95 3.30 -7.24
N GLY A 69 -10.19 3.57 -7.62
CA GLY A 69 -10.63 3.85 -8.99
C GLY A 69 -10.99 2.61 -9.81
N CYS A 70 -11.27 1.47 -9.18
CA CYS A 70 -11.62 0.21 -9.84
C CYS A 70 -12.83 -0.47 -9.19
N VAL A 71 -13.41 -1.45 -9.86
CA VAL A 71 -14.57 -2.18 -9.36
C VAL A 71 -14.37 -3.67 -9.60
N VAL A 72 -14.72 -4.47 -8.60
CA VAL A 72 -14.85 -5.93 -8.74
C VAL A 72 -16.28 -6.23 -9.20
N LEU A 73 -16.43 -6.81 -10.38
CA LEU A 73 -17.74 -6.90 -11.06
C LEU A 73 -18.60 -8.07 -10.59
N ASP A 74 -17.98 -9.19 -10.23
CA ASP A 74 -18.67 -10.41 -9.83
C ASP A 74 -17.91 -11.18 -8.73
N GLU A 75 -18.60 -12.12 -8.10
CA GLU A 75 -18.05 -12.94 -7.03
C GLU A 75 -16.88 -13.83 -7.52
N PHE A 76 -16.89 -14.23 -8.78
CA PHE A 76 -15.84 -15.08 -9.34
C PHE A 76 -14.51 -14.31 -9.48
N ASP A 77 -14.55 -13.07 -9.96
CA ASP A 77 -13.40 -12.18 -10.03
C ASP A 77 -12.94 -11.81 -8.60
N CYS A 78 -13.85 -11.62 -7.64
CA CYS A 78 -13.53 -11.43 -6.22
C CYS A 78 -12.73 -12.61 -5.64
N GLN A 79 -13.22 -13.84 -5.81
CA GLN A 79 -12.56 -15.05 -5.33
C GLN A 79 -11.17 -15.25 -5.97
N LYS A 80 -11.01 -14.92 -7.25
CA LYS A 80 -9.68 -14.94 -7.89
C LYS A 80 -8.72 -13.95 -7.27
N MET A 81 -9.18 -12.73 -6.98
CA MET A 81 -8.35 -11.70 -6.35
C MET A 81 -7.93 -12.12 -4.95
N ILE A 82 -8.84 -12.70 -4.16
CA ILE A 82 -8.52 -13.26 -2.83
C ILE A 82 -7.44 -14.34 -2.95
N ASN A 83 -7.63 -15.32 -3.84
CA ASN A 83 -6.67 -16.41 -4.03
C ASN A 83 -5.30 -15.91 -4.52
N ALA A 84 -5.29 -14.92 -5.41
CA ALA A 84 -4.05 -14.30 -5.88
C ALA A 84 -3.33 -13.57 -4.76
N ALA A 85 -4.03 -12.76 -3.96
CA ALA A 85 -3.45 -12.05 -2.82
C ALA A 85 -2.84 -13.00 -1.78
N LEU A 86 -3.54 -14.10 -1.46
CA LEU A 86 -3.03 -15.14 -0.57
C LEU A 86 -1.77 -15.81 -1.15
N SER A 87 -1.77 -16.15 -2.45
CA SER A 87 -0.63 -16.77 -3.13
C SER A 87 0.59 -15.85 -3.21
N CYS A 88 0.37 -14.54 -3.24
CA CYS A 88 1.40 -13.51 -3.24
C CYS A 88 1.86 -13.09 -1.82
N GLU A 89 1.34 -13.73 -0.77
CA GLU A 89 1.66 -13.41 0.63
C GLU A 89 1.32 -11.95 1.00
N ILE A 90 0.23 -11.42 0.46
CA ILE A 90 -0.29 -10.10 0.82
C ILE A 90 -1.08 -10.23 2.13
N THR A 91 -0.75 -9.39 3.10
CA THR A 91 -1.36 -9.38 4.45
C THR A 91 -2.81 -8.91 4.37
N ARG A 92 -3.03 -7.81 3.63
CA ARG A 92 -4.35 -7.23 3.40
C ARG A 92 -4.46 -6.70 1.97
N LEU A 93 -5.54 -7.04 1.29
CA LEU A 93 -5.95 -6.45 0.01
C LEU A 93 -7.31 -5.78 0.18
N SER A 94 -7.39 -4.49 -0.18
CA SER A 94 -8.62 -3.72 -0.21
C SER A 94 -8.90 -3.12 -1.59
N VAL A 95 -10.17 -2.94 -1.92
CA VAL A 95 -10.65 -2.33 -3.17
C VAL A 95 -11.74 -1.32 -2.82
N GLU A 96 -11.59 -0.07 -3.27
CA GLU A 96 -12.51 1.04 -2.94
C GLU A 96 -12.78 1.22 -1.44
N GLY A 97 -11.80 0.90 -0.59
CA GLY A 97 -11.93 0.97 0.88
C GLY A 97 -12.54 -0.27 1.54
N GLU A 98 -13.02 -1.24 0.76
CA GLU A 98 -13.55 -2.51 1.26
C GLU A 98 -12.46 -3.58 1.29
N VAL A 99 -12.38 -4.35 2.38
CA VAL A 99 -11.40 -5.43 2.53
C VAL A 99 -11.87 -6.66 1.77
N LEU A 100 -11.08 -7.11 0.80
CA LEU A 100 -11.31 -8.39 0.12
C LEU A 100 -10.68 -9.56 0.88
N VAL A 101 -9.47 -9.35 1.40
CA VAL A 101 -8.78 -10.32 2.27
C VAL A 101 -7.94 -9.59 3.31
N GLU A 102 -7.97 -10.09 4.54
CA GLU A 102 -7.13 -9.67 5.67
C GLU A 102 -6.76 -10.94 6.44
N GLN A 103 -5.53 -11.44 6.26
CA GLN A 103 -5.05 -12.64 6.99
C GLN A 103 -4.82 -12.30 8.47
N GLU A 104 -4.16 -11.16 8.67
CA GLU A 104 -3.94 -10.53 9.97
C GLU A 104 -4.08 -9.02 9.79
N LYS A 105 -4.41 -8.31 10.88
CA LYS A 105 -4.42 -6.85 10.83
C LYS A 105 -3.00 -6.36 10.54
N PRO A 106 -2.80 -5.48 9.54
CA PRO A 106 -1.50 -4.86 9.31
C PRO A 106 -1.02 -4.08 10.54
N VAL A 107 0.28 -4.15 10.82
CA VAL A 107 0.89 -3.52 12.00
C VAL A 107 2.07 -2.65 11.60
N ILE A 108 2.23 -1.52 12.29
CA ILE A 108 3.37 -0.61 12.16
C ILE A 108 3.85 -0.17 13.55
N TYR A 109 5.14 0.19 13.65
CA TYR A 109 5.70 0.78 14.87
C TYR A 109 5.93 2.29 14.72
N PHE A 110 5.53 3.03 15.74
CA PHE A 110 5.96 4.40 15.96
C PHE A 110 6.87 4.43 17.18
N GLY A 111 8.18 4.42 16.95
CA GLY A 111 9.15 4.17 18.01
C GLY A 111 8.96 2.76 18.59
N ASP A 112 8.63 2.67 19.88
CA ASP A 112 8.35 1.43 20.59
C ASP A 112 6.85 1.07 20.66
N VAL A 113 5.97 1.91 20.11
CA VAL A 113 4.52 1.69 20.14
C VAL A 113 4.06 0.94 18.89
N CYS A 114 3.49 -0.24 19.12
CA CYS A 114 2.87 -1.07 18.10
C CYS A 114 1.42 -0.62 17.83
N VAL A 115 1.09 -0.26 16.59
CA VAL A 115 -0.23 0.23 16.19
C VAL A 115 -0.80 -0.62 15.06
N LYS A 116 -2.08 -1.00 15.17
CA LYS A 116 -2.83 -1.63 14.09
C LYS A 116 -3.10 -0.59 13.01
N PHE A 117 -2.63 -0.84 11.79
CA PHE A 117 -2.70 0.11 10.69
C PHE A 117 -4.08 0.12 10.02
N PRO A 118 -4.84 1.24 10.11
CA PRO A 118 -6.14 1.35 9.47
C PRO A 118 -6.03 1.41 7.94
N ILE A 119 -7.11 1.04 7.24
CA ILE A 119 -7.17 1.09 5.77
C ILE A 119 -7.08 2.55 5.30
N GLY A 120 -6.25 2.82 4.30
CA GLY A 120 -6.14 4.14 3.69
C GLY A 120 -5.53 5.22 4.59
N CYS A 121 -4.95 4.83 5.74
CA CYS A 121 -4.28 5.77 6.62
C CYS A 121 -2.97 6.29 5.99
N PHE A 122 -2.57 7.50 6.36
CA PHE A 122 -1.36 8.13 5.85
C PHE A 122 -0.14 7.72 6.69
N LEU A 123 0.99 7.47 6.01
CA LEU A 123 2.31 7.30 6.60
C LEU A 123 3.31 8.19 5.87
N GLN A 124 4.40 8.55 6.57
CA GLN A 124 5.55 9.09 5.88
C GLN A 124 6.10 8.08 4.88
N ALA A 125 6.60 8.59 3.74
CA ALA A 125 7.11 7.74 2.67
C ALA A 125 8.31 6.87 3.07
N THR A 126 9.06 7.27 4.10
CA THR A 126 10.25 6.58 4.60
C THR A 126 10.28 6.58 6.12
N PHE A 127 10.72 5.49 6.72
CA PHE A 127 10.89 5.36 8.17
C PHE A 127 11.93 6.34 8.72
N GLU A 128 13.00 6.59 7.95
CA GLU A 128 14.08 7.50 8.31
C GLU A 128 13.58 8.94 8.42
N ALA A 129 12.73 9.39 7.49
CA ALA A 129 12.14 10.73 7.57
C ALA A 129 11.22 10.88 8.79
N GLU A 130 10.37 9.89 9.08
CA GLU A 130 9.53 9.89 10.28
C GLU A 130 10.38 10.01 11.55
N THR A 131 11.45 9.21 11.63
CA THR A 131 12.36 9.20 12.78
C THR A 131 13.06 10.56 12.95
N ILE A 132 13.63 11.11 11.88
CA ILE A 132 14.32 12.40 11.93
C ILE A 132 13.36 13.53 12.31
N MET A 133 12.14 13.56 11.75
CA MET A 133 11.14 14.55 12.11
C MET A 133 10.73 14.41 13.58
N GLY A 134 10.49 13.19 14.05
CA GLY A 134 10.21 12.89 15.44
C GLY A 134 11.32 13.39 16.38
N ASP A 135 12.58 13.09 16.07
CA ASP A 135 13.74 13.51 16.86
C ASP A 135 13.89 15.03 16.94
N ILE A 136 13.69 15.73 15.81
CA ILE A 136 13.70 17.19 15.77
C ILE A 136 12.61 17.75 16.69
N ILE A 137 11.38 17.23 16.59
CA ILE A 137 10.25 17.68 17.40
C ILE A 137 10.52 17.42 18.88
N LEU A 138 10.92 16.20 19.25
CA LEU A 138 11.21 15.81 20.63
C LEU A 138 12.35 16.64 21.23
N THR A 139 13.37 16.98 20.46
CA THR A 139 14.47 17.84 20.91
C THR A 139 13.98 19.24 21.30
N HIS A 140 13.03 19.81 20.55
CA HIS A 140 12.43 21.11 20.86
C HIS A 140 11.40 21.03 21.99
N LEU A 141 10.64 19.93 22.07
CA LEU A 141 9.66 19.68 23.12
C LEU A 141 10.28 19.35 24.47
N LYS A 142 11.53 18.87 24.56
CA LYS A 142 12.23 18.69 25.86
C LYS A 142 12.30 19.98 26.71
N LYS A 143 12.11 21.16 26.11
CA LYS A 143 11.99 22.45 26.83
C LYS A 143 10.56 22.82 27.27
N GLN A 144 9.53 22.11 26.80
CA GLN A 144 8.13 22.33 27.17
C GLN A 144 7.51 21.04 27.71
N LYS A 145 7.19 21.01 29.01
CA LYS A 145 6.56 19.85 29.64
C LYS A 145 5.20 19.57 28.98
N MET A 146 5.07 18.34 28.49
CA MET A 146 3.82 17.60 28.25
C MET A 146 2.92 18.10 27.10
N LEU A 147 3.01 17.41 25.95
CA LEU A 147 1.91 17.33 25.00
C LEU A 147 1.52 15.86 24.84
N LEU A 148 0.42 15.50 25.49
CA LEU A 148 -0.29 14.23 25.39
C LEU A 148 -0.58 13.89 23.92
N ILE A 149 -0.33 12.65 23.53
CA ILE A 149 -1.10 11.99 22.48
C ILE A 149 -2.02 11.00 23.20
N TYR A 150 -3.25 11.45 23.48
CA TYR A 150 -4.37 10.55 23.64
C TYR A 150 -4.63 9.89 22.28
N LEU A 151 -4.41 8.59 22.17
CA LEU A 151 -5.16 7.74 21.26
C LEU A 151 -5.85 6.71 22.14
N GLN A 152 -7.02 7.11 22.64
CA GLN A 152 -7.96 6.24 23.33
C GLN A 152 -8.91 5.60 22.31
N GLU A 153 -9.14 4.31 22.55
CA GLU A 153 -10.14 3.37 22.02
C GLU A 153 -9.85 2.67 20.68
#